data_AF-A0A8B7D3I6-F1
#
_entry.id   AF-A0A8B7D3I6-F1
#
_cell.length_a   1.000
_cell.length_b   1.000
_cell.length_c   1.000
_cell.angle_alpha   90.00
_cell.angle_beta   90.00
_cell.angle_gamma   90.00
#
_symmetry.space_group_name_H-M   'P 1'
#
loop_
_entity.id
_entity.type
_entity.pdbx_description
1 polymer ?
#
loop_
_entity_poly.entity_id
_entity_poly.type
_entity_poly.pdbx_seq_one_letter_code
_entity_poly.pdbx_strand_id
1 'polypeptide(L)'
;SQALASCLLEQLDPSKHSLGYLYLLEAYSSGPILREQASGYLLTVVEFINSCSAEQIRLTPDKFVSVCKSFKDQVMQLQVAIQGVAPLRTAIRKLQTSSEHLTTLHPDFLLLCLLSKCYKAALSILDDDIFEVDQPRDLFLYCYYGGMINIGLKRFHKALECLHNVVTAPMTALNAIAVEAFKKYILVSLIHNGQVPSFPKYTSATAQRNLKNYTQPYIDLANCYVTGKFSELETSIQTNIEKFQADNNLGLVKQVLSSLYKRNIQRLTQTYLTLSLQDIAGAVQLKTPREAEMHVLRMIQDGEIFATINQKDGMVSFHEDPEQYKTCEMIEHIDSSIQRLMGLSKKLSSIDEHISCDPAYLTKISRERQRFDFDDFDSVPHKFLQT
;
A
#
# COMPACT_ATOMS: atom_id res chain seq x y z
N SER A 1 -19.08 39.60 2.90
CA SER A 1 -18.06 39.12 1.95
C SER A 1 -18.55 37.91 1.15
N GLN A 2 -19.07 36.86 1.79
CA GLN A 2 -19.53 35.62 1.12
C GLN A 2 -20.63 35.83 0.06
N ALA A 3 -21.63 36.70 0.31
CA ALA A 3 -22.68 37.00 -0.68
C ALA A 3 -22.19 37.77 -1.92
N LEU A 4 -21.10 38.54 -1.80
CA LEU A 4 -20.47 39.20 -2.93
C LEU A 4 -19.65 38.19 -3.75
N ALA A 5 -18.95 37.28 -3.07
CA ALA A 5 -18.19 36.22 -3.74
C ALA A 5 -19.12 35.28 -4.54
N SER A 6 -20.28 34.87 -4.00
CA SER A 6 -21.22 34.02 -4.73
C SER A 6 -21.76 34.69 -6.00
N CYS A 7 -22.13 35.97 -5.93
CA CYS A 7 -22.59 36.74 -7.09
C CYS A 7 -21.50 36.91 -8.16
N LEU A 8 -20.23 37.06 -7.75
CA LEU A 8 -19.10 37.14 -8.67
C LEU A 8 -18.78 35.80 -9.34
N LEU A 9 -18.98 34.67 -8.64
CA LEU A 9 -18.78 33.34 -9.21
C LEU A 9 -19.78 33.04 -10.33
N GLU A 10 -21.02 33.55 -10.26
CA GLU A 10 -22.03 33.41 -11.33
C GLU A 10 -21.65 34.12 -12.63
N GLN A 11 -20.78 35.13 -12.56
CA GLN A 11 -20.33 35.89 -13.74
C GLN A 11 -19.10 35.28 -14.43
N LEU A 12 -18.46 34.28 -13.81
CA LEU A 12 -17.22 33.67 -14.29
C LEU A 12 -17.46 32.26 -14.80
N ASP A 13 -17.11 32.02 -16.06
CA ASP A 13 -17.03 30.67 -16.62
C ASP A 13 -15.90 29.86 -15.93
N PRO A 14 -16.19 28.74 -15.24
CA PRO A 14 -15.20 27.97 -14.50
C PRO A 14 -14.14 27.33 -15.39
N SER A 15 -14.42 27.12 -16.69
CA SER A 15 -13.48 26.53 -17.66
C SER A 15 -12.51 27.57 -18.26
N LYS A 16 -13.00 28.79 -18.52
CA LYS A 16 -12.21 29.87 -19.14
C LYS A 16 -11.48 30.72 -18.12
N HIS A 17 -12.09 30.98 -16.97
CA HIS A 17 -11.58 31.85 -15.92
C HIS A 17 -11.20 31.07 -14.67
N SER A 18 -10.72 29.83 -14.82
CA SER A 18 -10.44 28.91 -13.71
C SER A 18 -9.54 29.50 -12.64
N LEU A 19 -8.51 30.26 -13.02
CA LEU A 19 -7.60 30.90 -12.07
C LEU A 19 -8.33 31.94 -11.21
N GLY A 20 -9.03 32.88 -11.83
CA GLY A 20 -9.79 33.91 -11.08
C GLY A 20 -10.91 33.30 -10.22
N TYR A 21 -11.61 32.31 -10.77
CA TYR A 21 -12.64 31.54 -10.05
C TYR A 21 -12.06 30.85 -8.82
N LEU A 22 -10.87 30.23 -8.94
CA LEU A 22 -10.19 29.54 -7.84
C LEU A 22 -9.85 30.49 -6.69
N TYR A 23 -9.36 31.69 -6.97
CA TYR A 23 -9.06 32.69 -5.92
C TYR A 23 -10.32 33.12 -5.15
N LEU A 24 -11.43 33.33 -5.86
CA LEU A 24 -12.71 33.67 -5.22
C LEU A 24 -13.26 32.50 -4.40
N LEU A 25 -13.16 31.28 -4.93
CA LEU A 25 -13.63 30.07 -4.26
C LEU A 25 -12.79 29.74 -3.01
N GLU A 26 -11.47 29.90 -3.08
CA GLU A 26 -10.59 29.77 -1.92
C GLU A 26 -10.95 30.80 -0.83
N ALA A 27 -11.11 32.08 -1.20
CA ALA A 27 -11.52 33.13 -0.27
C ALA A 27 -12.89 32.84 0.37
N TYR A 28 -13.84 32.28 -0.40
CA TYR A 28 -15.13 31.82 0.12
C TYR A 28 -14.97 30.66 1.10
N SER A 29 -14.14 29.67 0.76
CA SER A 29 -13.85 28.48 1.56
C SER A 29 -13.07 28.74 2.84
N SER A 30 -12.41 29.90 2.94
CA SER A 30 -11.61 30.30 4.11
C SER A 30 -12.48 30.77 5.29
N GLY A 31 -13.74 31.13 5.04
CA GLY A 31 -14.70 31.49 6.08
C GLY A 31 -15.44 30.28 6.67
N PRO A 32 -16.08 30.40 7.84
CA PRO A 32 -16.93 29.33 8.35
C PRO A 32 -18.12 29.11 7.41
N ILE A 33 -18.34 27.86 7.00
CA ILE A 33 -19.47 27.46 6.17
C ILE A 33 -20.56 26.92 7.09
N LEU A 34 -21.70 27.61 7.13
CA LEU A 34 -22.86 27.16 7.90
C LEU A 34 -23.48 25.92 7.24
N ARG A 35 -24.04 25.02 8.05
CA ARG A 35 -24.64 23.75 7.57
C ARG A 35 -25.71 23.96 6.48
N GLU A 36 -26.46 25.05 6.56
CA GLU A 36 -27.51 25.42 5.60
C GLU A 36 -26.94 25.81 4.23
N GLN A 37 -25.71 26.33 4.18
CA GLN A 37 -25.03 26.77 2.96
C GLN A 37 -24.11 25.68 2.39
N ALA A 38 -23.81 24.65 3.18
CA ALA A 38 -22.85 23.61 2.82
C ALA A 38 -23.25 22.86 1.55
N SER A 39 -24.54 22.57 1.32
CA SER A 39 -25.00 21.89 0.11
C SER A 39 -24.74 22.70 -1.16
N GLY A 40 -25.04 24.01 -1.14
CA GLY A 40 -24.75 24.92 -2.25
C GLY A 40 -23.25 25.00 -2.53
N TYR A 41 -22.43 25.16 -1.48
CA TYR A 41 -20.97 25.17 -1.59
C TYR A 41 -20.42 23.88 -2.21
N LEU A 42 -20.88 22.71 -1.75
CA LEU A 42 -20.45 21.43 -2.31
C LEU A 42 -20.74 21.35 -3.81
N LEU A 43 -21.93 21.77 -4.24
CA LEU A 43 -22.30 21.79 -5.66
C LEU A 43 -21.38 22.72 -6.46
N THR A 44 -21.14 23.94 -5.97
CA THR A 44 -20.25 24.91 -6.63
C THR A 44 -18.83 24.35 -6.78
N VAL A 45 -18.27 23.73 -5.73
CA VAL A 45 -16.92 23.15 -5.80
C VAL A 45 -16.88 21.97 -6.76
N VAL A 46 -17.89 21.09 -6.77
CA VAL A 46 -17.96 19.94 -7.68
C VAL A 46 -18.05 20.40 -9.13
N GLU A 47 -18.91 21.38 -9.43
CA GLU A 47 -19.03 21.98 -10.76
C GLU A 47 -17.70 22.57 -11.23
N PHE A 48 -17.02 23.30 -10.34
CA PHE A 48 -15.70 23.86 -10.63
C PHE A 48 -14.66 22.77 -10.89
N ILE A 49 -14.53 21.76 -10.01
CA ILE A 49 -13.56 20.66 -10.19
C ILE A 49 -13.79 19.94 -11.51
N ASN A 50 -15.04 19.71 -11.90
CA ASN A 50 -15.37 19.04 -13.15
C ASN A 50 -15.04 19.90 -14.38
N SER A 51 -15.23 21.22 -14.30
CA SER A 51 -15.15 22.12 -15.46
C SER A 51 -13.82 22.88 -15.60
N CYS A 52 -13.03 23.00 -14.53
CA CYS A 52 -11.81 23.84 -14.52
C CYS A 52 -10.72 23.37 -15.49
N SER A 53 -9.95 24.31 -16.03
CA SER A 53 -8.77 24.03 -16.85
C SER A 53 -7.60 23.56 -15.97
N ALA A 54 -7.03 22.40 -16.32
CA ALA A 54 -5.87 21.83 -15.63
C ALA A 54 -4.64 22.77 -15.71
N GLU A 55 -4.42 23.42 -16.85
CA GLU A 55 -3.28 24.33 -17.04
C GLU A 55 -3.36 25.52 -16.08
N GLN A 56 -4.54 26.12 -15.92
CA GLN A 56 -4.72 27.28 -15.06
C GLN A 56 -4.61 26.93 -13.58
N ILE A 57 -5.20 25.82 -13.13
CA ILE A 57 -5.12 25.44 -11.70
C ILE A 57 -3.69 25.04 -11.30
N ARG A 58 -2.89 24.51 -12.23
CA ARG A 58 -1.48 24.15 -11.98
C ARG A 58 -0.56 25.36 -11.82
N LEU A 59 -1.01 26.58 -12.18
CA LEU A 59 -0.28 27.82 -11.87
C LEU A 59 -0.29 28.14 -10.37
N THR A 60 -1.32 27.69 -9.64
CA THR A 60 -1.46 27.90 -8.19
C THR A 60 -1.98 26.63 -7.50
N PRO A 61 -1.19 25.55 -7.47
CA PRO A 61 -1.64 24.23 -7.00
C PRO A 61 -2.06 24.27 -5.53
N ASP A 62 -1.39 25.05 -4.69
CA ASP A 62 -1.69 25.16 -3.25
C ASP A 62 -3.12 25.65 -2.98
N LYS A 63 -3.61 26.60 -3.78
CA LYS A 63 -4.98 27.13 -3.66
C LYS A 63 -6.01 26.09 -4.06
N PHE A 64 -5.74 25.35 -5.14
CA PHE A 64 -6.61 24.27 -5.58
C PHE A 64 -6.69 23.13 -4.56
N VAL A 65 -5.54 22.77 -3.97
CA VAL A 65 -5.45 21.80 -2.87
C VAL A 65 -6.24 22.29 -1.65
N SER A 66 -6.13 23.58 -1.29
CA SER A 66 -6.86 24.18 -0.17
C SER A 66 -8.37 24.05 -0.33
N VAL A 67 -8.90 24.40 -1.51
CA VAL A 67 -10.33 24.24 -1.84
C VAL A 67 -10.76 22.77 -1.78
N CYS A 68 -9.98 21.86 -2.35
CA CYS A 68 -10.29 20.42 -2.33
C CYS A 68 -10.29 19.85 -0.90
N LYS A 69 -9.37 20.30 -0.03
CA LYS A 69 -9.32 19.90 1.37
C LYS A 69 -10.52 20.44 2.15
N SER A 70 -10.87 21.71 1.96
CA SER A 70 -12.08 22.30 2.53
C SER A 70 -13.35 21.55 2.09
N PHE A 71 -13.46 21.23 0.81
CA PHE A 71 -14.55 20.39 0.28
C PHE A 71 -14.62 19.02 0.96
N LYS A 72 -13.49 18.32 1.07
CA LYS A 72 -13.41 17.01 1.76
C LYS A 72 -13.83 17.12 3.23
N ASP A 73 -13.40 18.16 3.94
CA ASP A 73 -13.78 18.38 5.34
C ASP A 73 -15.29 18.63 5.47
N GLN A 74 -15.91 19.38 4.55
CA GLN A 74 -17.36 19.58 4.51
C GLN A 74 -18.14 18.30 4.23
N VAL A 75 -17.71 17.50 3.25
CA VAL A 75 -18.33 16.19 2.95
C VAL A 75 -18.24 15.26 4.16
N MET A 76 -17.13 15.29 4.91
CA MET A 76 -16.95 14.51 6.14
C MET A 76 -17.87 15.01 7.26
N GLN A 77 -17.98 16.32 7.48
CA GLN A 77 -18.87 16.91 8.48
C GLN A 77 -20.34 16.57 8.23
N LEU A 78 -20.75 16.53 6.96
CA LEU A 78 -22.11 16.16 6.55
C LEU A 78 -22.34 14.64 6.50
N GLN A 79 -21.33 13.82 6.79
CA GLN A 79 -21.39 12.34 6.75
C GLN A 79 -21.76 11.77 5.37
N VAL A 80 -21.45 12.49 4.28
CA VAL A 80 -21.75 12.08 2.89
C VAL A 80 -20.48 11.76 2.10
N ALA A 81 -19.50 11.11 2.73
CA ALA A 81 -18.15 10.79 2.19
C ALA A 81 -18.13 10.30 0.73
N ILE A 82 -19.14 9.52 0.32
CA ILE A 82 -19.27 8.99 -1.04
C ILE A 82 -19.36 10.08 -2.12
N GLN A 83 -19.96 11.24 -1.81
CA GLN A 83 -20.11 12.35 -2.74
C GLN A 83 -18.76 13.00 -3.09
N GLY A 84 -17.75 12.87 -2.21
CA GLY A 84 -16.42 13.42 -2.47
C GLY A 84 -15.48 12.51 -3.25
N VAL A 85 -15.82 11.22 -3.43
CA VAL A 85 -14.94 10.24 -4.09
C VAL A 85 -14.68 10.59 -5.57
N ALA A 86 -15.73 10.79 -6.37
CA ALA A 86 -15.58 11.10 -7.79
C ALA A 86 -14.96 12.50 -8.05
N PRO A 87 -15.36 13.56 -7.33
CA PRO A 87 -14.72 14.88 -7.45
C PRO A 87 -13.24 14.85 -7.09
N LEU A 88 -12.84 14.25 -5.95
CA LEU A 88 -11.41 14.21 -5.59
C LEU A 88 -10.57 13.39 -6.57
N ARG A 89 -11.12 12.29 -7.12
CA ARG A 89 -10.42 11.55 -8.19
C ARG A 89 -10.17 12.44 -9.41
N THR A 90 -11.17 13.23 -9.81
CA THR A 90 -11.04 14.19 -10.93
C THR A 90 -10.02 15.28 -10.60
N ALA A 91 -10.06 15.81 -9.38
CA ALA A 91 -9.10 16.80 -8.91
C ALA A 91 -7.65 16.29 -8.94
N ILE A 92 -7.40 15.05 -8.51
CA ILE A 92 -6.07 14.42 -8.57
C ILE A 92 -5.57 14.36 -10.02
N ARG A 93 -6.40 13.84 -10.95
CA ARG A 93 -6.02 13.72 -12.36
C ARG A 93 -5.75 15.07 -13.03
N LYS A 94 -6.47 16.13 -12.66
CA LYS A 94 -6.21 17.48 -13.18
C LYS A 94 -4.96 18.11 -12.56
N LEU A 95 -4.69 17.86 -11.27
CA LEU A 95 -3.54 18.43 -10.58
C LEU A 95 -2.22 17.75 -10.99
N GLN A 96 -2.23 16.43 -11.18
CA GLN A 96 -1.06 15.66 -11.59
C GLN A 96 -0.55 16.08 -12.97
N THR A 97 0.76 16.31 -13.08
CA THR A 97 1.47 16.42 -14.37
C THR A 97 1.81 15.05 -14.94
N SER A 98 2.08 14.07 -14.07
CA SER A 98 2.30 12.64 -14.39
C SER A 98 1.50 11.77 -13.41
N SER A 99 1.05 10.60 -13.86
CA SER A 99 0.44 9.58 -12.98
C SER A 99 1.42 9.02 -11.94
N GLU A 100 2.72 9.23 -12.16
CA GLU A 100 3.81 8.76 -11.30
C GLU A 100 4.06 9.66 -10.08
N HIS A 101 3.41 10.83 -10.02
CA HIS A 101 3.61 11.82 -8.96
C HIS A 101 2.52 11.74 -7.88
N LEU A 102 2.95 11.59 -6.62
CA LEU A 102 2.06 11.58 -5.46
C LEU A 102 1.69 13.00 -5.05
N THR A 103 0.48 13.42 -5.40
CA THR A 103 -0.08 14.69 -4.92
C THR A 103 -0.64 14.58 -3.51
N THR A 104 -0.71 15.71 -2.81
CA THR A 104 -1.26 15.84 -1.45
C THR A 104 -2.75 15.47 -1.32
N LEU A 105 -3.47 15.31 -2.44
CA LEU A 105 -4.88 14.92 -2.48
C LEU A 105 -5.10 13.40 -2.49
N HIS A 106 -4.08 12.59 -2.82
CA HIS A 106 -4.20 11.13 -2.85
C HIS A 106 -4.64 10.54 -1.51
N PRO A 107 -4.03 10.92 -0.37
CA PRO A 107 -4.46 10.37 0.92
C PRO A 107 -5.90 10.75 1.27
N ASP A 108 -6.32 11.98 0.97
CA ASP A 108 -7.68 12.46 1.22
C ASP A 108 -8.71 11.68 0.39
N PHE A 109 -8.42 11.40 -0.89
CA PHE A 109 -9.25 10.55 -1.73
C PHE A 109 -9.37 9.11 -1.19
N LEU A 110 -8.26 8.49 -0.79
CA LEU A 110 -8.28 7.14 -0.22
C LEU A 110 -9.03 7.09 1.11
N LEU A 111 -8.91 8.13 1.94
CA LEU A 111 -9.68 8.25 3.18
C LEU A 111 -11.19 8.28 2.89
N LEU A 112 -11.64 9.07 1.90
CA LEU A 112 -13.05 9.07 1.50
C LEU A 112 -13.51 7.71 0.97
N CYS A 113 -12.69 7.02 0.19
CA CYS A 113 -12.99 5.65 -0.26
C CYS A 113 -13.11 4.66 0.90
N LEU A 114 -12.27 4.82 1.93
CA LEU A 114 -12.28 3.97 3.12
C LEU A 114 -13.57 4.19 3.93
N LEU A 115 -13.92 5.45 4.21
CA LEU A 115 -15.10 5.83 4.99
C LEU A 115 -16.41 5.48 4.27
N SER A 116 -16.46 5.67 2.95
CA SER A 116 -17.62 5.29 2.13
C SER A 116 -17.68 3.80 1.75
N LYS A 117 -16.67 3.01 2.16
CA LYS A 117 -16.50 1.60 1.78
C LYS A 117 -16.49 1.35 0.26
N CYS A 118 -16.14 2.36 -0.53
CA CYS A 118 -16.08 2.31 -2.00
C CYS A 118 -14.69 1.88 -2.49
N TYR A 119 -14.21 0.72 -2.07
CA TYR A 119 -12.83 0.27 -2.31
C TYR A 119 -12.47 0.11 -3.79
N LYS A 120 -13.42 -0.33 -4.64
CA LYS A 120 -13.18 -0.48 -6.08
C LYS A 120 -12.83 0.85 -6.77
N ALA A 121 -13.39 1.97 -6.28
CA ALA A 121 -13.09 3.28 -6.84
C ALA A 121 -11.64 3.69 -6.61
N ALA A 122 -11.01 3.20 -5.53
CA ALA A 122 -9.63 3.51 -5.20
C ALA A 122 -8.61 2.79 -6.10
N LEU A 123 -8.98 1.65 -6.70
CA LEU A 123 -8.08 0.87 -7.56
C LEU A 123 -7.58 1.66 -8.77
N SER A 124 -8.41 2.56 -9.32
CA SER A 124 -8.02 3.40 -10.46
C SER A 124 -6.89 4.40 -10.15
N ILE A 125 -6.47 4.51 -8.89
CA ILE A 125 -5.33 5.32 -8.45
C ILE A 125 -4.27 4.42 -7.80
N LEU A 126 -4.67 3.42 -7.00
CA LEU A 126 -3.74 2.50 -6.33
C LEU A 126 -2.98 1.57 -7.28
N ASP A 127 -3.52 1.31 -8.47
CA ASP A 127 -2.87 0.48 -9.49
C ASP A 127 -1.85 1.28 -10.33
N ASP A 128 -1.75 2.61 -10.16
CA ASP A 128 -0.72 3.43 -10.80
C ASP A 128 0.63 3.32 -10.03
N ASP A 129 1.74 3.20 -10.75
CA ASP A 129 3.09 3.17 -10.17
C ASP A 129 3.57 4.59 -9.82
N ILE A 130 3.75 4.87 -8.53
CA ILE A 130 4.20 6.17 -8.02
C ILE A 130 5.71 6.13 -7.74
N PHE A 131 6.44 7.08 -8.34
CA PHE A 131 7.90 7.22 -8.19
C PHE A 131 8.31 8.54 -7.54
N GLU A 132 7.48 9.59 -7.64
CA GLU A 132 7.81 10.93 -7.13
C GLU A 132 6.93 11.29 -5.94
N VAL A 133 7.57 11.76 -4.86
CA VAL A 133 6.92 12.06 -3.58
C VAL A 133 7.52 13.33 -3.00
N ASP A 134 6.68 14.35 -2.78
CA ASP A 134 7.12 15.62 -2.21
C ASP A 134 7.12 15.61 -0.67
N GLN A 135 6.07 15.04 -0.09
CA GLN A 135 5.81 15.12 1.34
C GLN A 135 5.80 13.72 1.98
N PRO A 136 6.71 13.45 2.95
CA PRO A 136 6.77 12.14 3.61
C PRO A 136 5.44 11.73 4.23
N ARG A 137 4.73 12.66 4.88
CA ARG A 137 3.43 12.38 5.53
C ARG A 137 2.40 11.85 4.55
N ASP A 138 2.39 12.37 3.32
CA ASP A 138 1.41 11.97 2.31
C ASP A 138 1.70 10.55 1.81
N LEU A 139 2.99 10.17 1.70
CA LEU A 139 3.38 8.78 1.45
C LEU A 139 2.91 7.84 2.56
N PHE A 140 3.15 8.19 3.84
CA PHE A 140 2.70 7.38 4.98
C PHE A 140 1.19 7.12 4.93
N LEU A 141 0.39 8.16 4.70
CA LEU A 141 -1.07 8.04 4.64
C LEU A 141 -1.56 7.32 3.37
N TYR A 142 -0.97 7.64 2.22
CA TYR A 142 -1.29 6.99 0.94
C TYR A 142 -1.12 5.47 1.04
N CYS A 143 0.08 5.04 1.48
CA CYS A 143 0.38 3.63 1.62
C CYS A 143 -0.41 2.97 2.75
N TYR A 144 -0.66 3.65 3.88
CA TYR A 144 -1.47 3.07 4.96
C TYR A 144 -2.93 2.85 4.52
N TYR A 145 -3.58 3.86 3.92
CA TYR A 145 -4.96 3.73 3.43
C TYR A 145 -5.05 2.78 2.24
N GLY A 146 -4.09 2.81 1.32
CA GLY A 146 -3.97 1.84 0.23
C GLY A 146 -3.85 0.41 0.74
N GLY A 147 -3.04 0.20 1.79
CA GLY A 147 -2.95 -1.08 2.50
C GLY A 147 -4.30 -1.53 3.06
N MET A 148 -5.01 -0.66 3.79
CA MET A 148 -6.34 -0.98 4.34
C MET A 148 -7.38 -1.31 3.27
N ILE A 149 -7.39 -0.57 2.15
CA ILE A 149 -8.30 -0.82 1.02
C ILE A 149 -8.00 -2.18 0.39
N ASN A 150 -6.72 -2.48 0.13
CA ASN A 150 -6.32 -3.78 -0.42
C ASN A 150 -6.60 -4.94 0.54
N ILE A 151 -6.46 -4.75 1.86
CA ILE A 151 -6.92 -5.71 2.88
C ILE A 151 -8.42 -5.95 2.74
N GLY A 152 -9.22 -4.88 2.64
CA GLY A 152 -10.68 -4.97 2.48
C GLY A 152 -11.10 -5.71 1.21
N LEU A 153 -10.29 -5.63 0.16
CA LEU A 153 -10.47 -6.37 -1.10
C LEU A 153 -9.82 -7.75 -1.12
N LYS A 154 -9.19 -8.19 -0.01
CA LYS A 154 -8.39 -9.43 0.08
C LYS A 154 -7.22 -9.52 -0.92
N ARG A 155 -6.76 -8.39 -1.46
CA ARG A 155 -5.54 -8.29 -2.28
C ARG A 155 -4.31 -8.23 -1.36
N PHE A 156 -4.05 -9.30 -0.61
CA PHE A 156 -3.06 -9.29 0.46
C PHE A 156 -1.64 -8.99 -0.02
N HIS A 157 -1.26 -9.44 -1.22
CA HIS A 157 0.04 -9.14 -1.79
C HIS A 157 0.25 -7.61 -1.96
N LYS A 158 -0.68 -6.93 -2.64
CA LYS A 158 -0.67 -5.46 -2.79
C LYS A 158 -0.78 -4.73 -1.45
N ALA A 159 -1.57 -5.25 -0.52
CA ALA A 159 -1.64 -4.69 0.83
C ALA A 159 -0.28 -4.72 1.53
N LEU A 160 0.45 -5.83 1.42
CA LEU A 160 1.79 -5.95 1.99
C LEU A 160 2.78 -5.01 1.32
N GLU A 161 2.75 -4.83 0.00
CA GLU A 161 3.59 -3.83 -0.68
C GLU A 161 3.36 -2.43 -0.11
N CYS A 162 2.09 -2.00 0.03
CA CYS A 162 1.76 -0.71 0.60
C CYS A 162 2.22 -0.60 2.06
N LEU A 163 1.90 -1.57 2.92
CA LEU A 163 2.27 -1.52 4.33
C LEU A 163 3.79 -1.60 4.55
N HIS A 164 4.49 -2.37 3.71
CA HIS A 164 5.95 -2.45 3.69
C HIS A 164 6.56 -1.07 3.41
N ASN A 165 6.04 -0.34 2.42
CA ASN A 165 6.51 1.00 2.10
C ASN A 165 6.38 1.97 3.28
N VAL A 166 5.30 1.88 4.08
CA VAL A 166 5.14 2.67 5.31
C VAL A 166 6.21 2.31 6.35
N VAL A 167 6.45 1.03 6.54
CA VAL A 167 7.36 0.49 7.56
C VAL A 167 8.82 0.79 7.23
N THR A 168 9.19 0.78 5.96
CA THR A 168 10.56 1.03 5.51
C THR A 168 10.86 2.48 5.17
N ALA A 169 9.84 3.33 5.04
CA ALA A 169 10.01 4.75 4.75
C ALA A 169 10.95 5.40 5.79
N PRO A 170 11.93 6.22 5.35
CA PRO A 170 12.83 6.91 6.27
C PRO A 170 12.05 7.73 7.30
N MET A 171 12.35 7.50 8.58
CA MET A 171 11.74 8.23 9.69
C MET A 171 12.78 8.56 10.74
N THR A 172 12.81 9.83 11.16
CA THR A 172 13.66 10.32 12.26
C THR A 172 12.98 10.11 13.61
N ALA A 173 11.68 10.37 13.67
CA ALA A 173 10.81 10.12 14.82
C ALA A 173 9.74 9.08 14.48
N LEU A 174 9.30 8.33 15.49
CA LEU A 174 8.21 7.38 15.33
C LEU A 174 6.89 8.12 15.07
N ASN A 175 6.12 7.66 14.09
CA ASN A 175 4.80 8.18 13.80
C ASN A 175 3.72 7.12 14.07
N ALA A 176 2.52 7.57 14.49
CA ALA A 176 1.42 6.67 14.83
C ALA A 176 0.93 5.86 13.62
N ILE A 177 1.03 6.42 12.41
CA ILE A 177 0.63 5.75 11.16
C ILE A 177 1.48 4.50 10.94
N ALA A 178 2.79 4.57 11.15
CA ALA A 178 3.72 3.46 10.99
C ALA A 178 3.49 2.37 12.04
N VAL A 179 3.14 2.74 13.27
CA VAL A 179 2.77 1.76 14.31
C VAL A 179 1.52 0.99 13.87
N GLU A 180 0.46 1.69 13.45
CA GLU A 180 -0.78 1.06 12.98
C GLU A 180 -0.59 0.25 11.70
N ALA A 181 0.26 0.71 10.79
CA ALA A 181 0.64 -0.02 9.59
C ALA A 181 1.41 -1.30 9.93
N PHE A 182 2.34 -1.24 10.88
CA PHE A 182 3.14 -2.41 11.27
C PHE A 182 2.31 -3.49 11.97
N LYS A 183 1.34 -3.10 12.81
CA LYS A 183 0.34 -4.02 13.37
C LYS A 183 -0.38 -4.80 12.27
N LYS A 184 -0.88 -4.09 11.24
CA LYS A 184 -1.57 -4.71 10.09
C LYS A 184 -0.61 -5.51 9.20
N TYR A 185 0.64 -5.04 9.03
CA TYR A 185 1.67 -5.73 8.27
C TYR A 185 1.96 -7.11 8.85
N ILE A 186 2.10 -7.21 10.19
CA ILE A 186 2.27 -8.48 10.88
C ILE A 186 1.09 -9.41 10.58
N LEU A 187 -0.15 -8.96 10.81
CA LEU A 187 -1.34 -9.80 10.63
C LEU A 187 -1.48 -10.28 9.18
N VAL A 188 -1.33 -9.37 8.21
CA VAL A 188 -1.45 -9.71 6.79
C VAL A 188 -0.30 -10.62 6.34
N SER A 189 0.91 -10.44 6.87
CA SER A 189 2.05 -11.32 6.58
C SER A 189 1.79 -12.74 7.09
N LEU A 190 1.18 -12.89 8.27
CA LEU A 190 0.78 -14.21 8.78
C LEU A 190 -0.36 -14.84 7.96
N ILE A 191 -1.30 -14.04 7.45
CA ILE A 191 -2.40 -14.53 6.60
C ILE A 191 -1.88 -15.00 5.23
N HIS A 192 -1.02 -14.21 4.59
CA HIS A 192 -0.61 -14.43 3.20
C HIS A 192 0.68 -15.26 3.08
N ASN A 193 1.73 -14.90 3.82
CA ASN A 193 3.04 -15.54 3.72
C ASN A 193 3.23 -16.66 4.76
N GLY A 194 2.38 -16.68 5.80
CA GLY A 194 2.50 -17.60 6.93
C GLY A 194 3.73 -17.34 7.82
N GLN A 195 4.37 -16.17 7.65
CA GLN A 195 5.49 -15.68 8.47
C GLN A 195 5.65 -14.18 8.29
N VAL A 196 6.24 -13.51 9.28
CA VAL A 196 6.56 -12.08 9.19
C VAL A 196 7.99 -11.91 8.65
N PRO A 197 8.20 -11.24 7.50
CA PRO A 197 9.54 -10.97 7.00
C PRO A 197 10.35 -10.09 7.96
N SER A 198 11.67 -10.31 8.01
CA SER A 198 12.57 -9.42 8.74
C SER A 198 12.68 -8.06 8.04
N PHE A 199 13.02 -7.03 8.80
CA PHE A 199 13.24 -5.69 8.24
C PHE A 199 14.40 -5.71 7.23
N PRO A 200 14.24 -5.09 6.05
CA PRO A 200 15.36 -4.84 5.15
C PRO A 200 16.45 -4.01 5.83
N LYS A 201 17.70 -4.19 5.40
CA LYS A 201 18.88 -3.49 5.96
C LYS A 201 18.77 -1.96 5.92
N TYR A 202 18.06 -1.41 4.93
CA TYR A 202 17.86 0.03 4.75
C TYR A 202 16.76 0.62 5.65
N THR A 203 16.01 -0.21 6.39
CA THR A 203 14.98 0.27 7.31
C THR A 203 15.62 1.09 8.43
N SER A 204 15.05 2.26 8.77
CA SER A 204 15.65 3.16 9.75
C SER A 204 15.81 2.50 11.13
N ALA A 205 16.87 2.86 11.86
CA ALA A 205 17.11 2.36 13.21
C ALA A 205 15.95 2.70 14.17
N THR A 206 15.33 3.88 13.98
CA THR A 206 14.13 4.31 14.71
C THR A 206 12.98 3.33 14.50
N ALA A 207 12.70 2.94 13.26
CA ALA A 207 11.65 1.98 12.94
C ALA A 207 11.96 0.59 13.55
N GLN A 208 13.17 0.06 13.31
CA GLN A 208 13.57 -1.28 13.77
C GLN A 208 13.48 -1.45 15.30
N ARG A 209 13.89 -0.42 16.06
CA ARG A 209 13.88 -0.45 17.53
C ARG A 209 12.49 -0.19 18.09
N ASN A 210 11.81 0.85 17.63
CA ASN A 210 10.61 1.33 18.31
C ASN A 210 9.34 0.61 17.85
N LEU A 211 9.19 0.27 16.56
CA LEU A 211 7.97 -0.38 16.08
C LEU A 211 7.69 -1.70 16.81
N LYS A 212 8.74 -2.46 17.13
CA LYS A 212 8.60 -3.70 17.89
C LYS A 212 8.05 -3.46 19.29
N ASN A 213 8.55 -2.45 19.99
CA ASN A 213 8.14 -2.12 21.36
C ASN A 213 6.65 -1.76 21.45
N TYR A 214 6.12 -1.05 20.46
CA TYR A 214 4.70 -0.65 20.43
C TYR A 214 3.76 -1.71 19.84
N THR A 215 4.29 -2.82 19.35
CA THR A 215 3.51 -3.90 18.71
C THR A 215 3.72 -5.26 19.36
N GLN A 216 4.21 -5.30 20.60
CA GLN A 216 4.52 -6.54 21.31
C GLN A 216 3.39 -7.60 21.27
N PRO A 217 2.10 -7.27 21.50
CA PRO A 217 1.02 -8.27 21.40
C PRO A 217 0.91 -8.94 20.02
N TYR A 218 1.25 -8.22 18.95
CA TYR A 218 1.24 -8.73 17.58
C TYR A 218 2.47 -9.59 17.30
N ILE A 219 3.62 -9.25 17.89
CA ILE A 219 4.84 -10.05 17.81
C ILE A 219 4.66 -11.36 18.57
N ASP A 220 4.07 -11.32 19.77
CA ASP A 220 3.78 -12.51 20.57
C ASP A 220 2.81 -13.43 19.81
N LEU A 221 1.78 -12.86 19.18
CA LEU A 221 0.89 -13.59 18.28
C LEU A 221 1.65 -14.26 17.12
N ALA A 222 2.56 -13.53 16.47
CA ALA A 222 3.39 -14.07 15.38
C ALA A 222 4.31 -15.21 15.85
N ASN A 223 4.89 -15.09 17.05
CA ASN A 223 5.73 -16.13 17.65
C ASN A 223 4.91 -17.39 17.95
N CYS A 224 3.71 -17.25 18.51
CA CYS A 224 2.77 -18.36 18.71
C CYS A 224 2.35 -19.00 17.38
N TYR A 225 2.17 -18.20 16.33
CA TYR A 225 1.78 -18.73 15.01
C TYR A 225 2.82 -19.70 14.43
N VAL A 226 4.12 -19.45 14.66
CA VAL A 226 5.21 -20.31 14.16
C VAL A 226 5.19 -21.71 14.79
N THR A 227 4.71 -21.85 16.04
CA THR A 227 4.63 -23.16 16.71
C THR A 227 3.61 -24.09 16.06
N GLY A 228 2.65 -23.54 15.30
CA GLY A 228 1.66 -24.30 14.55
C GLY A 228 0.50 -24.84 15.37
N LYS A 229 0.42 -24.52 16.67
CA LYS A 229 -0.59 -25.05 17.59
C LYS A 229 -1.75 -24.06 17.77
N PHE A 230 -2.99 -24.52 17.57
CA PHE A 230 -4.16 -23.65 17.72
C PHE A 230 -4.39 -23.20 19.16
N SER A 231 -4.23 -24.10 20.13
CA SER A 231 -4.47 -23.78 21.54
C SER A 231 -3.56 -22.65 22.06
N GLU A 232 -2.28 -22.66 21.69
CA GLU A 232 -1.33 -21.59 22.05
C GLU A 232 -1.70 -20.27 21.37
N LEU A 233 -2.07 -20.30 20.10
CA LEU A 233 -2.48 -19.12 19.35
C LEU A 233 -3.78 -18.52 19.90
N GLU A 234 -4.79 -19.35 20.18
CA GLU A 234 -6.08 -18.93 20.75
C GLU A 234 -5.90 -18.33 22.15
N THR A 235 -5.05 -18.93 22.98
CA THR A 235 -4.70 -18.39 24.30
C THR A 235 -4.03 -17.01 24.18
N SER A 236 -3.10 -16.85 23.23
CA SER A 236 -2.42 -15.57 22.96
C SER A 236 -3.41 -14.48 22.48
N ILE A 237 -4.38 -14.87 21.65
CA ILE A 237 -5.46 -13.99 21.19
C ILE A 237 -6.34 -13.57 22.37
N GLN A 238 -6.78 -14.51 23.20
CA GLN A 238 -7.67 -14.23 24.33
C GLN A 238 -6.98 -13.34 25.38
N THR A 239 -5.69 -13.54 25.62
CA THR A 239 -4.88 -12.72 26.55
C THR A 239 -4.79 -11.26 26.11
N ASN A 240 -4.78 -11.00 24.80
CA ASN A 240 -4.61 -9.65 24.22
C ASN A 240 -5.86 -9.11 23.51
N ILE A 241 -7.03 -9.73 23.73
CA ILE A 241 -8.26 -9.44 22.95
C ILE A 241 -8.68 -7.97 23.01
N GLU A 242 -8.58 -7.35 24.19
CA GLU A 242 -8.94 -5.95 24.40
C GLU A 242 -8.07 -5.01 23.57
N LYS A 243 -6.77 -5.32 23.43
CA LYS A 243 -5.84 -4.53 22.60
C LYS A 243 -6.19 -4.64 21.12
N PHE A 244 -6.48 -5.86 20.64
CA PHE A 244 -6.90 -6.07 19.25
C PHE A 244 -8.24 -5.42 18.92
N GLN A 245 -9.15 -5.35 19.88
CA GLN A 245 -10.42 -4.63 19.75
C GLN A 245 -10.21 -3.12 19.73
N ALA A 246 -9.40 -2.57 20.65
CA ALA A 246 -9.07 -1.16 20.69
C ALA A 246 -8.41 -0.68 19.37
N ASP A 247 -7.55 -1.51 18.79
CA ASP A 247 -6.88 -1.24 17.51
C ASP A 247 -7.77 -1.49 16.27
N ASN A 248 -9.02 -1.93 16.45
CA ASN A 248 -9.95 -2.32 15.38
C ASN A 248 -9.40 -3.41 14.44
N ASN A 249 -8.53 -4.30 14.94
CA ASN A 249 -7.87 -5.35 14.15
C ASN A 249 -8.39 -6.76 14.45
N LEU A 250 -9.38 -6.93 15.34
CA LEU A 250 -9.90 -8.24 15.75
C LEU A 250 -10.33 -9.13 14.57
N GLY A 251 -10.92 -8.54 13.52
CA GLY A 251 -11.32 -9.29 12.31
C GLY A 251 -10.13 -9.93 11.60
N LEU A 252 -9.00 -9.22 11.51
CA LEU A 252 -7.77 -9.74 10.92
C LEU A 252 -7.11 -10.78 11.82
N VAL A 253 -7.15 -10.60 13.14
CA VAL A 253 -6.64 -11.61 14.09
C VAL A 253 -7.41 -12.92 13.97
N LYS A 254 -8.73 -12.87 13.80
CA LYS A 254 -9.53 -14.07 13.51
C LYS A 254 -9.15 -14.71 12.17
N GLN A 255 -8.82 -13.91 11.16
CA GLN A 255 -8.32 -14.43 9.89
C GLN A 255 -6.94 -15.10 10.04
N VAL A 256 -6.03 -14.56 10.87
CA VAL A 256 -4.76 -15.22 11.23
C VAL A 256 -5.03 -16.59 11.86
N LEU A 257 -5.95 -16.69 12.82
CA LEU A 257 -6.32 -17.98 13.40
C LEU A 257 -6.83 -18.95 12.32
N SER A 258 -7.67 -18.48 11.40
CA SER A 258 -8.19 -19.32 10.31
C SER A 258 -7.14 -19.71 9.27
N SER A 259 -6.13 -18.85 9.02
CA SER A 259 -5.07 -19.15 8.06
C SER A 259 -4.14 -20.25 8.56
N LEU A 260 -4.08 -20.49 9.87
CA LEU A 260 -3.27 -21.57 10.44
C LEU A 260 -3.72 -22.95 9.94
N TYR A 261 -5.01 -23.15 9.69
CA TYR A 261 -5.52 -24.41 9.12
C TYR A 261 -4.90 -24.65 7.74
N LYS A 262 -4.99 -23.64 6.87
CA LYS A 262 -4.43 -23.67 5.53
C LYS A 262 -2.92 -23.91 5.58
N ARG A 263 -2.22 -23.21 6.46
CA ARG A 263 -0.76 -23.31 6.62
C ARG A 263 -0.32 -24.70 7.08
N ASN A 264 -1.00 -25.29 8.05
CA ASN A 264 -0.67 -26.62 8.53
C ASN A 264 -0.95 -27.69 7.46
N ILE A 265 -2.04 -27.56 6.70
CA ILE A 265 -2.32 -28.45 5.55
C ILE A 265 -1.23 -28.33 4.48
N GLN A 266 -0.81 -27.11 4.13
CA GLN A 266 0.32 -26.89 3.21
C GLN A 266 1.64 -27.51 3.70
N ARG A 267 1.87 -27.58 5.03
CA ARG A 267 3.06 -28.26 5.57
C ARG A 267 2.98 -29.77 5.37
N LEU A 268 1.78 -30.37 5.43
CA LEU A 268 1.59 -31.79 5.19
C LEU A 268 1.92 -32.19 3.75
N THR A 269 1.70 -31.30 2.77
CA THR A 269 2.05 -31.58 1.36
C THR A 269 3.56 -31.69 1.14
N GLN A 270 4.39 -31.18 2.05
CA GLN A 270 5.85 -31.27 1.98
C GLN A 270 6.39 -32.60 2.50
N THR A 271 5.62 -33.31 3.33
CA THR A 271 6.05 -34.56 3.99
C THR A 271 5.29 -35.78 3.51
N TYR A 272 4.09 -35.61 2.98
CA TYR A 272 3.20 -36.70 2.59
C TYR A 272 2.80 -36.59 1.12
N LEU A 273 2.86 -37.70 0.40
CA LEU A 273 2.26 -37.84 -0.94
C LEU A 273 0.76 -38.16 -0.84
N THR A 274 0.37 -38.97 0.13
CA THR A 274 -1.03 -39.34 0.36
C THR A 274 -1.29 -39.48 1.85
N LEU A 275 -2.39 -38.91 2.34
CA LEU A 275 -2.73 -38.86 3.75
C LEU A 275 -4.24 -39.01 3.95
N SER A 276 -4.66 -39.69 5.02
CA SER A 276 -6.10 -39.84 5.30
C SER A 276 -6.72 -38.53 5.79
N LEU A 277 -8.01 -38.33 5.51
CA LEU A 277 -8.77 -37.17 6.02
C LEU A 277 -8.82 -37.15 7.55
N GLN A 278 -8.76 -38.32 8.20
CA GLN A 278 -8.71 -38.44 9.65
C GLN A 278 -7.37 -37.96 10.21
N ASP A 279 -6.26 -38.33 9.57
CA ASP A 279 -4.92 -37.89 9.99
C ASP A 279 -4.73 -36.40 9.74
N ILE A 280 -5.26 -35.87 8.62
CA ILE A 280 -5.30 -34.42 8.37
C ILE A 280 -6.09 -33.72 9.47
N ALA A 281 -7.28 -34.24 9.83
CA ALA A 281 -8.08 -33.65 10.91
C ALA A 281 -7.31 -33.67 12.26
N GLY A 282 -6.64 -34.77 12.58
CA GLY A 282 -5.82 -34.88 13.79
C GLY A 282 -4.63 -33.92 13.80
N ALA A 283 -3.87 -33.85 12.70
CA ALA A 283 -2.69 -33.00 12.57
C ALA A 283 -3.02 -31.50 12.64
N VAL A 284 -4.19 -31.10 12.13
CA VAL A 284 -4.63 -29.70 12.07
C VAL A 284 -5.63 -29.37 13.19
N GLN A 285 -5.86 -30.28 14.14
CA GLN A 285 -6.75 -30.08 15.29
C GLN A 285 -8.21 -29.74 14.90
N LEU A 286 -8.69 -30.30 13.79
CA LEU A 286 -10.09 -30.25 13.36
C LEU A 286 -10.88 -31.37 14.05
N LYS A 287 -12.18 -31.15 14.25
CA LYS A 287 -13.01 -32.09 15.02
C LYS A 287 -13.42 -33.30 14.19
N THR A 288 -13.58 -33.12 12.88
CA THR A 288 -14.10 -34.16 12.00
C THR A 288 -13.34 -34.26 10.68
N PRO A 289 -13.27 -35.45 10.07
CA PRO A 289 -12.69 -35.62 8.73
C PRO A 289 -13.47 -34.84 7.65
N ARG A 290 -14.77 -34.57 7.88
CA ARG A 290 -15.58 -33.73 6.97
C ARG A 290 -15.15 -32.27 6.96
N GLU A 291 -14.76 -31.73 8.12
CA GLU A 291 -14.18 -30.37 8.18
C GLU A 291 -12.85 -30.33 7.42
N ALA A 292 -12.00 -31.35 7.60
CA ALA A 292 -10.75 -31.46 6.85
C ALA A 292 -10.99 -31.52 5.34
N GLU A 293 -11.96 -32.33 4.89
CA GLU A 293 -12.36 -32.42 3.49
C GLU A 293 -12.79 -31.06 2.93
N MET A 294 -13.62 -30.32 3.68
CA MET A 294 -14.08 -28.98 3.28
C MET A 294 -12.93 -27.98 3.17
N HIS A 295 -11.97 -28.01 4.09
CA HIS A 295 -10.78 -27.16 4.04
C HIS A 295 -9.90 -27.49 2.83
N VAL A 296 -9.59 -28.77 2.63
CA VAL A 296 -8.78 -29.24 1.48
C VAL A 296 -9.45 -28.86 0.16
N LEU A 297 -10.77 -29.05 0.03
CA LEU A 297 -11.52 -28.70 -1.17
C LEU A 297 -11.46 -27.20 -1.47
N ARG A 298 -11.62 -26.33 -0.46
CA ARG A 298 -11.47 -24.88 -0.65
C ARG A 298 -10.05 -24.50 -1.08
N MET A 299 -9.03 -25.12 -0.48
CA MET A 299 -7.65 -24.84 -0.84
C MET A 299 -7.32 -25.28 -2.27
N ILE A 300 -7.91 -26.38 -2.76
CA ILE A 300 -7.81 -26.78 -4.18
C ILE A 300 -8.49 -25.75 -5.08
N GLN A 301 -9.70 -25.29 -4.73
CA GLN A 301 -10.44 -24.28 -5.51
C GLN A 301 -9.73 -22.93 -5.56
N ASP A 302 -9.11 -22.52 -4.45
CA ASP A 302 -8.35 -21.27 -4.33
C ASP A 302 -6.95 -21.37 -5.01
N GLY A 303 -6.55 -22.56 -5.50
CA GLY A 303 -5.23 -22.79 -6.09
C GLY A 303 -4.07 -22.79 -5.08
N GLU A 304 -4.36 -23.00 -3.80
CA GLU A 304 -3.37 -22.95 -2.71
C GLU A 304 -2.63 -24.27 -2.51
N ILE A 305 -3.23 -25.40 -2.94
CA ILE A 305 -2.63 -26.74 -2.98
C ILE A 305 -3.14 -27.49 -4.22
N PHE A 306 -2.33 -28.41 -4.73
CA PHE A 306 -2.71 -29.33 -5.79
C PHE A 306 -2.94 -30.70 -5.17
N ALA A 307 -4.20 -31.14 -5.12
CA ALA A 307 -4.57 -32.38 -4.45
C ALA A 307 -5.85 -32.98 -5.05
N THR A 308 -6.01 -34.31 -4.92
CA THR A 308 -7.23 -35.04 -5.29
C THR A 308 -7.78 -35.78 -4.09
N ILE A 309 -9.09 -35.67 -3.85
CA ILE A 309 -9.79 -36.30 -2.74
C ILE A 309 -10.47 -37.59 -3.22
N ASN A 310 -10.11 -38.73 -2.63
CA ASN A 310 -10.81 -39.99 -2.83
C ASN A 310 -11.78 -40.24 -1.66
N GLN A 311 -13.06 -39.99 -1.90
CA GLN A 311 -14.11 -40.15 -0.89
C GLN A 311 -14.40 -41.60 -0.52
N LYS A 312 -14.11 -42.57 -1.39
CA LYS A 312 -14.33 -44.00 -1.10
C LYS A 312 -13.36 -44.50 -0.04
N ASP A 313 -12.10 -44.10 -0.18
CA ASP A 313 -11.01 -44.55 0.70
C ASP A 313 -10.73 -43.55 1.84
N GLY A 314 -11.32 -42.35 1.78
CA GLY A 314 -11.09 -41.29 2.78
C GLY A 314 -9.69 -40.70 2.72
N MET A 315 -9.05 -40.73 1.55
CA MET A 315 -7.64 -40.34 1.35
C MET A 315 -7.53 -39.09 0.48
N VAL A 316 -6.51 -38.28 0.75
CA VAL A 316 -6.11 -37.12 -0.05
C VAL A 316 -4.73 -37.41 -0.63
N SER A 317 -4.62 -37.36 -1.96
CA SER A 317 -3.33 -37.45 -2.67
C SER A 317 -2.88 -36.06 -3.07
N PHE A 318 -1.71 -35.65 -2.62
CA PHE A 318 -1.09 -34.37 -2.95
C PHE A 318 -0.24 -34.50 -4.22
N HIS A 319 -0.24 -33.45 -5.03
CA HIS A 319 0.43 -33.39 -6.33
C HIS A 319 1.33 -32.16 -6.41
N GLU A 320 2.22 -32.15 -7.39
CA GLU A 320 2.97 -30.96 -7.76
C GLU A 320 2.11 -30.01 -8.61
N ASP A 321 2.61 -28.79 -8.82
CA ASP A 321 1.97 -27.79 -9.66
C ASP A 321 1.75 -28.35 -11.09
N PRO A 322 0.50 -28.41 -11.58
CA PRO A 322 0.20 -28.95 -12.91
C PRO A 322 0.65 -28.03 -14.04
N GLU A 323 1.10 -26.79 -13.76
CA GLU A 323 1.55 -25.85 -14.78
C GLU A 323 2.76 -26.38 -15.56
N GLN A 324 2.57 -26.56 -16.88
CA GLN A 324 3.59 -27.10 -17.77
C GLN A 324 4.29 -26.04 -18.61
N TYR A 325 3.93 -24.76 -18.45
CA TYR A 325 4.46 -23.61 -19.19
C TYR A 325 4.25 -23.69 -20.71
N LYS A 326 3.16 -24.34 -21.15
CA LYS A 326 2.86 -24.59 -22.58
C LYS A 326 1.59 -23.89 -23.07
N THR A 327 0.81 -23.33 -22.17
CA THR A 327 -0.49 -22.73 -22.49
C THR A 327 -0.31 -21.36 -23.16
N CYS A 328 -1.27 -20.97 -24.00
CA CYS A 328 -1.30 -19.62 -24.56
C CYS A 328 -1.43 -18.56 -23.44
N GLU A 329 -2.17 -18.87 -22.38
CA GLU A 329 -2.31 -18.02 -21.19
C GLU A 329 -0.96 -17.74 -20.53
N MET A 330 -0.08 -18.75 -20.40
CA MET A 330 1.27 -18.54 -19.88
C MET A 330 2.13 -17.67 -20.81
N ILE A 331 1.99 -17.84 -22.13
CA ILE A 331 2.70 -16.98 -23.10
C ILE A 331 2.26 -15.52 -22.95
N GLU A 332 0.96 -15.26 -22.84
CA GLU A 332 0.41 -13.91 -22.61
C GLU A 332 0.89 -13.32 -21.27
N HIS A 333 0.93 -14.12 -20.20
CA HIS A 333 1.45 -13.70 -18.91
C HIS A 333 2.95 -13.34 -18.96
N ILE A 334 3.74 -14.14 -19.68
CA ILE A 334 5.18 -13.87 -19.90
C ILE A 334 5.35 -12.60 -20.73
N ASP A 335 4.61 -12.45 -21.84
CA ASP A 335 4.69 -11.24 -22.67
C ASP A 335 4.31 -9.98 -21.87
N SER A 336 3.22 -10.01 -21.11
CA SER A 336 2.85 -8.90 -20.21
C SER A 336 3.95 -8.59 -19.20
N SER A 337 4.64 -9.61 -18.68
CA SER A 337 5.76 -9.43 -17.74
C SER A 337 6.97 -8.79 -18.44
N ILE A 338 7.27 -9.20 -19.67
CA ILE A 338 8.34 -8.63 -20.50
C ILE A 338 8.04 -7.16 -20.81
N GLN A 339 6.81 -6.82 -21.23
CA GLN A 339 6.41 -5.45 -21.51
C GLN A 339 6.59 -4.55 -20.29
N ARG A 340 6.20 -5.03 -19.10
CA ARG A 340 6.40 -4.30 -17.84
C ARG A 340 7.88 -4.09 -17.53
N LEU A 341 8.72 -5.13 -17.70
CA LEU A 341 10.17 -5.02 -17.50
C LEU A 341 10.82 -4.05 -18.49
N MET A 342 10.40 -4.05 -19.75
CA MET A 342 10.86 -3.10 -20.77
C MET A 342 10.49 -1.66 -20.39
N GLY A 343 9.26 -1.45 -19.90
CA GLY A 343 8.82 -0.15 -19.38
C GLY A 343 9.69 0.33 -18.23
N LEU A 344 9.94 -0.54 -17.24
CA LEU A 344 10.80 -0.23 -16.10
C LEU A 344 12.25 0.05 -16.52
N SER A 345 12.80 -0.72 -17.47
CA SER A 345 14.16 -0.51 -17.98
C SER A 345 14.30 0.86 -18.65
N LYS A 346 13.31 1.28 -19.45
CA LYS A 346 13.31 2.62 -20.07
C LYS A 346 13.26 3.72 -19.01
N LYS A 347 12.43 3.55 -17.97
CA LYS A 347 12.36 4.49 -16.85
C LYS A 347 13.70 4.58 -16.12
N LEU A 348 14.34 3.44 -15.84
CA LEU A 348 15.64 3.42 -15.19
C LEU A 348 16.70 4.14 -16.01
N SER A 349 16.74 3.93 -17.34
CA SER A 349 17.63 4.68 -18.24
C SER A 349 17.36 6.19 -18.18
N SER A 350 16.09 6.62 -18.18
CA SER A 350 15.76 8.05 -18.07
C SER A 350 16.21 8.68 -16.74
N ILE A 351 16.13 7.92 -15.64
CA ILE A 351 16.60 8.36 -14.33
C ILE A 351 18.13 8.46 -14.31
N ASP A 352 18.83 7.48 -14.90
CA ASP A 352 20.29 7.48 -15.00
C ASP A 352 20.81 8.66 -15.83
N GLU A 353 20.16 8.97 -16.95
CA GLU A 353 20.45 10.16 -17.76
C GLU A 353 20.25 11.45 -16.95
N HIS A 354 19.13 11.58 -16.24
CA HIS A 354 18.85 12.75 -15.40
C HIS A 354 19.88 12.93 -14.28
N ILE A 355 20.24 11.86 -13.58
CA ILE A 355 21.27 11.90 -12.52
C ILE A 355 22.65 12.22 -13.10
N SER A 356 22.99 11.66 -14.27
CA SER A 356 24.27 11.89 -14.94
C SER A 356 24.44 13.35 -15.36
N CYS A 357 23.35 14.07 -15.63
CA CYS A 357 23.36 15.50 -15.94
C CYS A 357 23.25 16.40 -14.71
N ASP A 358 23.06 15.86 -13.50
CA ASP A 358 22.91 16.65 -12.28
C ASP A 358 24.23 17.36 -11.91
N PRO A 359 24.24 18.71 -11.77
CA PRO A 359 25.44 19.46 -11.41
C PRO A 359 26.10 18.99 -10.10
N ALA A 360 25.32 18.57 -9.10
CA ALA A 360 25.84 18.09 -7.83
C ALA A 360 26.56 16.75 -8.00
N TYR A 361 26.01 15.87 -8.83
CA TYR A 361 26.63 14.58 -9.19
C TYR A 361 27.93 14.79 -9.96
N LEU A 362 27.92 15.63 -11.01
CA LEU A 362 29.09 15.96 -11.81
C LEU A 362 30.20 16.61 -10.99
N THR A 363 29.86 17.50 -10.05
CA THR A 363 30.83 18.12 -9.14
C THR A 363 31.48 17.07 -8.24
N LYS A 364 30.70 16.13 -7.69
CA LYS A 364 31.22 15.07 -6.82
C LYS A 364 32.17 14.14 -7.59
N ILE A 365 31.79 13.68 -8.78
CA ILE A 365 32.65 12.82 -9.61
C ILE A 365 33.92 13.54 -10.02
N SER A 366 33.83 14.82 -10.39
CA SER A 366 35.02 15.59 -10.78
C SER A 366 36.01 15.72 -9.62
N ARG A 367 35.52 15.91 -8.38
CA ARG A 367 36.36 15.92 -7.16
C ARG A 367 36.93 14.56 -6.80
N GLU A 368 36.19 13.48 -7.00
CA GLU A 368 36.68 12.11 -6.75
C GLU A 368 37.73 11.70 -7.79
N ARG A 369 37.57 12.08 -9.06
CA ARG A 369 38.61 11.88 -10.09
C ARG A 369 39.90 12.64 -9.76
N GLN A 370 39.79 13.88 -9.30
CA GLN A 370 40.95 14.65 -8.84
C GLN A 370 41.63 14.07 -7.59
N ARG A 371 40.97 13.22 -6.79
CA ARG A 371 41.60 12.55 -5.63
C ARG A 371 42.51 11.39 -6.01
N PHE A 372 42.34 10.81 -7.19
CA PHE A 372 43.15 9.67 -7.66
C PHE A 372 44.31 10.08 -8.58
N ASP A 373 44.32 11.32 -9.05
CA ASP A 373 45.42 11.90 -9.81
C ASP A 373 46.13 12.90 -8.89
N PHE A 374 47.26 12.52 -8.25
CA PHE A 374 48.52 13.29 -8.24
C PHE A 374 49.63 12.85 -7.26
N ASP A 375 49.42 11.95 -6.28
CA ASP A 375 50.50 11.66 -5.29
C ASP A 375 50.79 10.17 -4.96
N ASP A 376 50.06 9.18 -5.52
CA ASP A 376 50.26 7.76 -5.13
C ASP A 376 51.28 6.97 -5.99
N PHE A 377 52.05 7.65 -6.86
CA PHE A 377 53.03 7.00 -7.75
C PHE A 377 54.49 7.40 -7.57
N ASP A 378 54.87 8.06 -6.48
CA ASP A 378 56.29 8.36 -6.20
C ASP A 378 56.73 7.90 -4.81
N SER A 379 57.16 6.64 -4.71
CA SER A 379 58.37 6.23 -3.96
C SER A 379 58.59 4.71 -3.99
N VAL A 380 58.92 4.16 -5.18
CA VAL A 380 59.61 2.86 -5.23
C VAL A 380 61.10 3.12 -4.96
N PRO A 381 61.72 2.57 -3.89
CA PRO A 381 63.12 2.85 -3.59
C PRO A 381 64.04 2.26 -4.66
N HIS A 382 64.76 3.11 -5.39
CA HIS A 382 65.89 2.72 -6.23
C HIS A 382 67.08 2.27 -5.37
N LYS A 383 67.05 1.02 -4.90
CA LYS A 383 68.28 0.30 -4.52
C LYS A 383 68.11 -1.16 -4.88
N PHE A 384 68.63 -1.53 -6.05
CA PHE A 384 69.39 -2.76 -6.32
C PHE A 384 69.64 -2.81 -7.83
N LEU A 385 70.61 -2.04 -8.32
CA LEU A 385 71.26 -2.22 -9.62
C LEU A 385 72.63 -1.51 -9.57
N GLN A 386 73.63 -2.24 -9.09
CA GLN A 386 75.10 -2.07 -9.17
C GLN A 386 75.63 -3.06 -8.12
N THR A 387 76.38 -4.12 -8.40
CA THR A 387 77.16 -4.62 -9.55
C THR A 387 77.32 -6.12 -9.36
#